data_AF-A0A0J1N4J7-F1
#
_entry.id   AF-A0A0J1N4J7-F1
#
_cell.length_a   1.000
_cell.length_b   1.000
_cell.length_c   1.000
_cell.angle_alpha   90.00
_cell.angle_beta   90.00
_cell.angle_gamma   90.00
#
_symmetry.space_group_name_H-M   'P 1'
#
loop_
_entity.id
_entity.type
_entity.pdbx_description
1 polymer ?
#
loop_
_entity_poly.entity_id
_entity_poly.type
_entity_poly.pdbx_seq_one_letter_code
_entity_poly.pdbx_strand_id
1 'polypeptide(L)'
;MTKKTAQRAADSDLQAFLREAADRFKPDAAVLAARIDTAVHRHTATSTTQKFSAPAPLALQQLQERILEGWRHDIGIPQSVYVAGTGNMSITLRKPMELVEKEIADLKRQVEDAYHNELAAALEREVDKLIQDAANEAQRRAEEAAAAERDAMRQRMRDMLLTRAAV
;
A
#
# COMPACT_ATOMS: atom_id res chain seq x y z
N MET A 1 -35.59 16.64 22.92
CA MET A 1 -34.19 16.27 23.19
C MET A 1 -33.28 17.33 22.62
N THR A 2 -32.33 17.83 23.40
CA THR A 2 -31.51 19.01 23.04
C THR A 2 -30.35 18.61 22.13
N LYS A 3 -29.93 19.50 21.21
CA LYS A 3 -28.80 19.31 20.27
C LYS A 3 -27.53 18.75 20.93
N LYS A 4 -27.32 19.05 22.21
CA LYS A 4 -26.17 18.62 23.03
C LYS A 4 -26.11 17.11 23.26
N THR A 5 -27.25 16.41 23.28
CA THR A 5 -27.32 14.95 23.47
C THR A 5 -27.05 14.20 22.17
N ALA A 6 -27.54 14.71 21.03
CA ALA A 6 -27.27 14.15 19.70
C ALA A 6 -25.80 14.30 19.29
N GLN A 7 -25.17 15.43 19.64
CA GLN A 7 -23.74 15.66 19.38
C GLN A 7 -22.85 14.66 20.16
N ARG A 8 -23.20 14.36 21.41
CA ARG A 8 -22.45 13.40 22.25
C ARG A 8 -22.58 11.95 21.78
N ALA A 9 -23.74 11.57 21.24
CA ALA A 9 -23.94 10.25 20.67
C ALA A 9 -23.08 10.06 19.40
N ALA A 10 -23.09 11.05 18.50
CA ALA A 10 -22.26 11.03 17.29
C ALA A 10 -20.74 10.97 17.59
N ASP A 11 -20.29 11.63 18.66
CA ASP A 11 -18.88 11.59 19.10
C ASP A 11 -18.49 10.20 19.64
N SER A 12 -19.42 9.53 20.35
CA SER A 12 -19.22 8.18 20.87
C SER A 12 -19.16 7.13 19.76
N ASP A 13 -20.04 7.22 18.76
CA ASP A 13 -20.02 6.36 17.57
C ASP A 13 -18.74 6.56 16.75
N LEU A 14 -18.30 7.81 16.58
CA LEU A 14 -17.04 8.12 15.91
C LEU A 14 -15.83 7.53 16.66
N GLN A 15 -15.79 7.61 17.99
CA GLN A 15 -14.73 6.98 18.78
C GLN A 15 -14.72 5.45 18.67
N ALA A 16 -15.90 4.82 18.63
CA ALA A 16 -16.02 3.38 18.44
C ALA A 16 -15.48 2.97 17.06
N PHE A 17 -15.85 3.70 16.00
CA PHE A 17 -15.32 3.49 14.66
C PHE A 17 -13.81 3.67 14.61
N LEU A 18 -13.27 4.74 15.20
CA LEU A 18 -11.83 4.98 15.22
C LEU A 18 -11.06 3.86 15.94
N ARG A 19 -11.64 3.27 17.00
CA ARG A 19 -11.05 2.11 17.68
C ARG A 19 -11.10 0.85 16.82
N GLU A 20 -12.21 0.58 16.15
CA GLU A 20 -12.34 -0.57 15.25
C GLU A 20 -11.40 -0.44 14.04
N ALA A 21 -11.32 0.75 13.44
CA ALA A 21 -10.38 1.04 12.37
C ALA A 21 -8.92 0.89 12.84
N ALA A 22 -8.59 1.36 14.05
CA ALA A 22 -7.26 1.19 14.63
C ALA A 22 -6.89 -0.28 14.86
N ASP A 23 -7.85 -1.14 15.22
CA ASP A 23 -7.63 -2.58 15.37
C ASP A 23 -7.45 -3.25 13.99
N ARG A 24 -8.29 -2.87 13.02
CA ARG A 24 -8.31 -3.44 11.67
C ARG A 24 -7.12 -3.05 10.80
N PHE A 25 -6.61 -1.82 10.94
CA PHE A 25 -5.48 -1.29 10.17
C PHE A 25 -4.16 -1.32 10.97
N LYS A 26 -4.12 -2.05 12.08
CA LYS A 26 -2.89 -2.26 12.83
C LYS A 26 -1.86 -2.99 11.94
N PRO A 27 -0.60 -2.51 11.87
CA PRO A 27 0.43 -3.20 11.10
C PRO A 27 0.64 -4.61 11.67
N ASP A 28 0.45 -5.60 10.82
CA ASP A 28 0.69 -7.01 11.15
C ASP A 28 2.16 -7.32 10.91
N ALA A 29 2.87 -7.57 12.01
CA ALA A 29 4.29 -7.86 11.98
C ALA A 29 4.63 -9.16 11.22
N ALA A 30 3.74 -10.16 11.23
CA ALA A 30 3.95 -11.40 10.52
C ALA A 30 3.78 -11.22 9.00
N VAL A 31 2.79 -10.42 8.59
CA VAL A 31 2.59 -10.07 7.17
C VAL A 31 3.77 -9.24 6.65
N LEU A 32 4.22 -8.23 7.42
CA LEU A 32 5.38 -7.43 7.06
C LEU A 32 6.64 -8.29 6.96
N ALA A 33 6.89 -9.16 7.94
CA ALA A 33 8.03 -10.07 7.92
C ALA A 33 8.00 -11.02 6.71
N ALA A 34 6.84 -11.59 6.38
CA ALA A 34 6.69 -12.47 5.22
C ALA A 34 6.93 -11.73 3.88
N ARG A 35 6.47 -10.49 3.77
CA ARG A 35 6.72 -9.64 2.58
C ARG A 35 8.20 -9.29 2.44
N ILE A 36 8.85 -8.92 3.55
CA ILE A 36 10.29 -8.67 3.60
C ILE A 36 11.06 -9.92 3.18
N ASP A 37 10.73 -11.09 3.76
CA ASP A 37 11.40 -12.35 3.44
C ASP A 37 11.28 -12.70 1.95
N THR A 38 10.07 -12.58 1.40
CA THR A 38 9.80 -12.81 -0.02
C THR A 38 10.61 -11.86 -0.92
N ALA A 39 10.66 -10.58 -0.57
CA ALA A 39 11.41 -9.57 -1.32
C ALA A 39 12.92 -9.84 -1.27
N VAL A 40 13.45 -10.14 -0.08
CA VAL A 40 14.87 -10.48 0.14
C VAL A 40 15.24 -11.77 -0.58
N HIS A 41 14.40 -12.80 -0.52
CA HIS A 41 14.62 -14.07 -1.21
C HIS A 41 14.72 -13.86 -2.72
N ARG A 42 13.76 -13.12 -3.30
CA ARG A 42 13.77 -12.78 -4.72
C ARG A 42 15.01 -11.99 -5.11
N HIS A 43 15.37 -10.96 -4.35
CA HIS A 43 16.57 -10.16 -4.58
C HIS A 43 17.83 -11.02 -4.52
N THR A 44 17.93 -11.90 -3.53
CA THR A 44 19.08 -12.79 -3.33
C THR A 44 19.21 -13.77 -4.50
N ALA A 45 18.09 -14.30 -5.00
CA ALA A 45 18.08 -15.25 -6.12
C ALA A 45 18.49 -14.63 -7.47
N THR A 46 18.14 -13.37 -7.73
CA THR A 46 18.34 -12.76 -9.07
C THR A 46 19.50 -11.77 -9.14
N SER A 47 19.84 -11.10 -8.04
CA SER A 47 20.68 -9.89 -8.08
C SER A 47 22.07 -10.06 -7.47
N THR A 48 22.38 -11.25 -6.95
CA THR A 48 23.64 -11.53 -6.25
C THR A 48 24.71 -12.18 -7.14
N THR A 49 24.34 -12.65 -8.33
CA THR A 49 25.26 -13.31 -9.27
C THR A 49 25.20 -12.67 -10.64
N GLN A 50 26.35 -12.60 -11.31
CA GLN A 50 26.48 -12.14 -12.68
C GLN A 50 27.27 -13.17 -13.48
N LYS A 51 26.72 -13.61 -14.60
CA LYS A 51 27.34 -14.56 -15.51
C LYS A 51 27.62 -13.90 -16.85
N PHE A 52 28.84 -14.04 -17.36
CA PHE A 52 29.21 -13.60 -18.70
C PHE A 52 30.01 -14.69 -19.41
N SER A 53 30.00 -14.66 -20.74
CA SER A 53 30.73 -15.61 -21.58
C SER A 53 31.31 -14.91 -22.80
N ALA A 54 32.61 -15.02 -22.99
CA ALA A 54 33.34 -14.36 -24.07
C ALA A 54 34.59 -15.17 -24.46
N PRO A 55 35.24 -14.88 -25.60
CA PRO A 55 36.57 -15.44 -25.89
C PRO A 55 37.54 -15.15 -24.75
N ALA A 56 38.43 -16.10 -24.44
CA ALA A 56 39.33 -16.02 -23.27
C ALA A 56 40.00 -14.64 -23.01
N PRO A 57 40.62 -13.95 -24.00
CA PRO A 57 41.23 -12.65 -23.74
C PRO A 57 40.22 -11.57 -23.33
N LEU A 58 39.04 -11.54 -23.95
CA LEU A 58 37.98 -10.59 -23.63
C LEU A 58 37.30 -10.91 -22.30
N ALA A 59 37.13 -12.20 -21.97
CA ALA A 59 36.60 -12.64 -20.69
C ALA A 59 37.53 -12.26 -19.53
N LEU A 60 38.85 -12.34 -19.73
CA LEU A 60 39.83 -11.90 -18.73
C LEU A 60 39.80 -10.39 -18.50
N GLN A 61 39.61 -9.57 -19.54
CA GLN A 61 39.43 -8.12 -19.40
C GLN A 61 38.16 -7.79 -18.60
N GLN A 62 37.02 -8.37 -19.00
CA GLN A 62 35.76 -8.18 -18.27
C GLN A 62 35.88 -8.65 -16.82
N LEU A 63 36.56 -9.76 -16.57
CA LEU A 63 36.84 -10.22 -15.21
C LEU A 63 37.62 -9.17 -14.40
N GLN A 64 38.69 -8.61 -14.96
CA GLN A 64 39.49 -7.59 -14.28
C GLN A 64 38.66 -6.36 -13.93
N GLU A 65 37.85 -5.86 -14.87
CA GLU A 65 36.94 -4.74 -14.65
C GLU A 65 35.96 -5.04 -13.51
N ARG A 66 35.32 -6.21 -13.53
CA ARG A 66 34.38 -6.62 -12.46
C ARG A 66 35.06 -6.80 -11.11
N ILE A 67 36.29 -7.32 -11.06
CA ILE A 67 37.06 -7.43 -9.80
C ILE A 67 37.34 -6.04 -9.22
N LEU A 68 37.68 -5.06 -10.05
CA LEU A 68 37.92 -3.67 -9.64
C LEU A 68 36.63 -3.01 -9.11
N GLU A 69 35.47 -3.33 -9.71
CA GLU A 69 34.15 -2.94 -9.19
C GLU A 69 33.73 -3.68 -7.90
N GLY A 70 34.56 -4.58 -7.39
CA GLY A 70 34.34 -5.28 -6.13
C GLY A 70 33.67 -6.65 -6.26
N TRP A 71 33.37 -7.13 -7.47
CA TRP A 71 32.84 -8.48 -7.68
C TRP A 71 33.88 -9.54 -7.31
N ARG A 72 33.41 -10.68 -6.79
CA ARG A 72 34.29 -11.76 -6.32
C ARG A 72 33.86 -13.09 -6.90
N HIS A 73 34.83 -14.01 -7.03
CA HIS A 73 34.52 -15.39 -7.37
C HIS A 73 33.85 -16.07 -6.18
N ASP A 74 32.81 -16.86 -6.47
CA ASP A 74 32.17 -17.67 -5.44
C ASP A 74 32.67 -19.11 -5.55
N ILE A 75 33.25 -19.61 -4.44
CA ILE A 75 33.80 -20.96 -4.34
C ILE A 75 32.70 -22.02 -4.16
N GLY A 76 31.48 -21.58 -3.79
CA GLY A 76 30.31 -22.43 -3.64
C GLY A 76 29.53 -22.68 -4.93
N ILE A 77 29.86 -21.96 -6.02
CA ILE A 77 29.25 -22.19 -7.34
C ILE A 77 30.16 -23.16 -8.12
N PRO A 78 29.73 -24.41 -8.37
CA PRO A 78 30.49 -25.33 -9.21
C PRO A 78 30.65 -24.72 -10.62
N GLN A 79 31.87 -24.77 -11.16
CA GLN A 79 32.24 -24.19 -12.45
C GLN A 79 32.06 -22.65 -12.54
N SER A 80 32.41 -21.93 -11.47
CA SER A 80 32.46 -20.46 -11.47
C SER A 80 33.33 -19.87 -12.58
N VAL A 81 34.35 -20.61 -13.05
CA VAL A 81 35.05 -20.36 -14.31
C VAL A 81 35.03 -21.64 -15.14
N TYR A 82 34.56 -21.55 -16.38
CA TYR A 82 34.51 -22.65 -17.33
C TYR A 82 35.09 -22.21 -18.67
N VAL A 83 36.03 -23.00 -19.20
CA VAL A 83 36.58 -22.78 -20.55
C VAL A 83 36.06 -23.89 -21.45
N ALA A 84 35.22 -23.53 -22.41
CA ALA A 84 34.75 -24.44 -23.44
C ALA A 84 35.91 -24.79 -24.40
N GLY A 85 35.91 -26.00 -24.93
CA GLY A 85 36.92 -26.46 -25.92
C GLY A 85 36.99 -25.63 -27.21
N THR A 86 36.04 -24.72 -27.41
CA THR A 86 36.01 -23.72 -28.50
C THR A 86 36.78 -22.44 -28.19
N GLY A 87 37.42 -22.32 -27.01
CA GLY A 87 38.19 -21.13 -26.60
C GLY A 87 37.38 -20.02 -25.92
N ASN A 88 36.08 -20.25 -25.71
CA ASN A 88 35.21 -19.36 -24.95
C ASN A 88 35.31 -19.64 -23.44
N MET A 89 35.38 -18.59 -22.65
CA MET A 89 35.42 -18.63 -21.19
C MET A 89 34.14 -18.03 -20.63
N SER A 90 33.42 -18.82 -19.84
CA SER A 90 32.27 -18.41 -19.06
C SER A 90 32.68 -18.21 -17.60
N ILE A 91 32.31 -17.08 -17.02
CA ILE A 91 32.65 -16.72 -15.64
C ILE A 91 31.37 -16.31 -14.92
N THR A 92 31.23 -16.78 -13.68
CA THR A 92 30.17 -16.40 -12.75
C THR A 92 30.80 -15.71 -11.55
N LEU A 93 30.41 -14.46 -11.33
CA LEU A 93 30.85 -13.64 -10.20
C LEU A 93 29.70 -13.37 -9.25
N ARG A 94 30.04 -13.15 -7.98
CA ARG A 94 29.13 -12.75 -6.91
C ARG A 94 29.35 -11.29 -6.54
N LYS A 95 28.25 -10.57 -6.34
CA LYS A 95 28.26 -9.18 -5.88
C LYS A 95 28.87 -9.10 -4.47
N PRO A 96 29.68 -8.07 -4.14
CA PRO A 96 30.25 -7.94 -2.80
C PRO A 96 29.18 -7.92 -1.71
N MET A 97 29.42 -8.67 -0.63
CA MET A 97 28.45 -8.86 0.44
C MET A 97 28.03 -7.53 1.08
N GLU A 98 28.97 -6.60 1.28
CA GLU A 98 28.68 -5.27 1.81
C GLU A 98 27.67 -4.48 0.96
N LEU A 99 27.70 -4.65 -0.37
CA LEU A 99 26.75 -4.01 -1.27
C LEU A 99 25.39 -4.71 -1.20
N VAL A 100 25.40 -6.05 -1.17
CA VAL A 100 24.17 -6.85 -1.03
C VAL A 100 23.47 -6.55 0.29
N GLU A 101 24.20 -6.40 1.40
CA GLU A 101 23.65 -6.04 2.70
C GLU A 101 23.02 -4.66 2.70
N LYS A 102 23.67 -3.68 2.06
CA LYS A 102 23.10 -2.33 1.88
C LYS A 102 21.82 -2.37 1.04
N GLU A 103 21.84 -3.09 -0.08
CA GLU A 103 20.65 -3.26 -0.94
C GLU A 103 19.52 -3.98 -0.20
N ILE A 104 19.82 -5.00 0.61
CA ILE A 104 18.82 -5.70 1.44
C ILE A 104 18.26 -4.77 2.52
N ALA A 105 19.09 -3.95 3.17
CA ALA A 105 18.63 -3.00 4.18
C ALA A 105 17.72 -1.93 3.56
N ASP A 106 18.09 -1.41 2.39
CA ASP A 106 17.28 -0.46 1.64
C ASP A 106 15.97 -1.10 1.16
N LEU A 107 16.02 -2.33 0.61
CA LEU A 107 14.84 -3.08 0.20
C LEU A 107 13.88 -3.34 1.37
N LYS A 108 14.41 -3.69 2.55
CA LYS A 108 13.61 -3.86 3.76
C LYS A 108 12.86 -2.57 4.11
N ARG A 109 13.57 -1.44 4.08
CA ARG A 109 12.98 -0.12 4.33
C ARG A 109 11.91 0.22 3.29
N GLN A 110 12.18 -0.02 2.01
CA GLN A 110 11.20 0.22 0.94
C GLN A 110 9.93 -0.63 1.11
N VAL A 111 10.07 -1.91 1.46
CA VAL A 111 8.93 -2.79 1.70
C VAL A 111 8.13 -2.34 2.92
N GLU A 112 8.82 -1.90 3.97
CA GLU A 112 8.19 -1.34 5.17
C GLU A 112 7.44 -0.04 4.88
N ASP A 113 8.08 0.93 4.21
CA ASP A 113 7.44 2.19 3.80
C ASP A 113 6.23 1.93 2.90
N ALA A 114 6.35 1.03 1.93
CA ALA A 114 5.25 0.65 1.04
C ALA A 114 4.08 0.05 1.84
N TYR A 115 4.35 -0.85 2.79
CA TYR A 115 3.32 -1.47 3.62
C TYR A 115 2.59 -0.45 4.50
N HIS A 116 3.32 0.48 5.13
CA HIS A 116 2.70 1.54 5.92
C HIS A 116 1.89 2.50 5.07
N ASN A 117 2.36 2.84 3.88
CA ASN A 117 1.62 3.68 2.94
C ASN A 117 0.34 2.98 2.43
N GLU A 118 0.38 1.67 2.20
CA GLU A 118 -0.82 0.89 1.85
C GLU A 118 -1.85 0.92 2.98
N LEU A 119 -1.42 0.73 4.23
CA LEU A 119 -2.30 0.81 5.40
C LEU A 119 -2.91 2.20 5.57
N ALA A 120 -2.09 3.26 5.42
CA ALA A 120 -2.55 4.64 5.50
C ALA A 120 -3.56 4.98 4.39
N ALA A 121 -3.27 4.59 3.15
CA ALA A 121 -4.18 4.79 2.02
C ALA A 121 -5.49 4.00 2.16
N ALA A 122 -5.44 2.80 2.75
CA ALA A 122 -6.65 2.03 3.01
C ALA A 122 -7.51 2.67 4.11
N LEU A 123 -6.89 3.19 5.18
CA LEU A 123 -7.57 3.95 6.22
C LEU A 123 -8.21 5.23 5.66
N GLU A 124 -7.47 6.01 4.87
CA GLU A 124 -7.97 7.24 4.25
C GLU A 124 -9.21 6.98 3.40
N ARG A 125 -9.19 5.92 2.57
CA ARG A 125 -10.36 5.53 1.77
C ARG A 125 -11.58 5.18 2.60
N GLU A 126 -11.42 4.53 3.75
CA GLU A 126 -12.56 4.25 4.63
C GLU A 126 -13.09 5.52 5.29
N VAL A 127 -12.21 6.45 5.66
CA VAL A 127 -12.60 7.78 6.17
C VAL A 127 -13.38 8.56 5.09
N ASP A 128 -12.89 8.59 3.85
CA ASP A 128 -13.59 9.26 2.73
C ASP A 128 -14.98 8.69 2.50
N LYS A 129 -15.15 7.36 2.53
CA LYS A 129 -16.47 6.73 2.42
C LYS A 129 -17.41 7.18 3.52
N LEU A 130 -16.94 7.23 4.77
CA LEU A 130 -17.78 7.69 5.88
C LEU A 130 -18.20 9.15 5.72
N ILE A 131 -17.30 10.02 5.27
CA ILE A 131 -17.63 11.42 4.98
C ILE A 131 -18.69 11.49 3.88
N GLN A 132 -18.54 10.68 2.83
CA GLN A 132 -19.51 10.62 1.74
C GLN A 132 -20.87 10.10 2.20
N ASP A 133 -20.91 9.03 3.00
CA ASP A 133 -22.16 8.49 3.55
C ASP A 133 -22.84 9.50 4.48
N ALA A 134 -22.08 10.20 5.32
CA ALA A 134 -22.61 11.26 6.17
C ALA A 134 -23.19 12.42 5.34
N ALA A 135 -22.53 12.80 4.24
CA ALA A 135 -23.03 13.83 3.32
C ALA A 135 -24.32 13.39 2.63
N ASN A 136 -24.38 12.16 2.12
CA ASN A 136 -25.57 11.59 1.49
C ASN A 136 -26.75 11.53 2.47
N GLU A 137 -26.51 11.09 3.70
CA GLU A 137 -27.53 11.02 4.75
C GLU A 137 -28.04 12.41 5.15
N ALA A 138 -27.15 13.40 5.26
CA ALA A 138 -27.53 14.79 5.52
C ALA A 138 -28.39 15.38 4.39
N GLN A 139 -28.04 15.09 3.14
CA GLN A 139 -28.81 15.49 1.97
C GLN A 139 -30.21 14.85 1.99
N ARG A 140 -30.29 13.53 2.20
CA ARG A 140 -31.56 12.81 2.27
C ARG A 140 -32.50 13.41 3.32
N ARG A 141 -32.00 13.69 4.52
CA ARG A 141 -32.80 14.32 5.58
C ARG A 141 -33.28 15.72 5.22
N ALA A 142 -32.48 16.49 4.49
CA ALA A 142 -32.88 17.81 4.02
C ALA A 142 -34.01 17.70 2.97
N GLU A 143 -33.92 16.73 2.07
CA GLU A 143 -34.97 16.44 1.08
C GLU A 143 -36.27 15.98 1.74
N GLU A 144 -36.19 15.07 2.72
CA GLU A 144 -37.33 14.60 3.51
C GLU A 144 -38.01 15.74 4.28
N ALA A 145 -37.23 16.62 4.90
CA ALA A 145 -37.75 17.80 5.59
C ALA A 145 -38.46 18.77 4.62
N ALA A 146 -37.86 19.03 3.45
CA ALA A 146 -38.45 19.89 2.44
C ALA A 146 -39.75 19.31 1.85
N ALA A 147 -39.84 17.98 1.69
CA ALA A 147 -41.05 17.30 1.28
C ALA A 147 -42.16 17.45 2.34
N ALA A 148 -41.83 17.21 3.61
CA ALA A 148 -42.78 17.36 4.71
C ALA A 148 -43.29 18.82 4.85
N GLU A 149 -42.43 19.82 4.67
CA GLU A 149 -42.84 21.22 4.66
C GLU A 149 -43.78 21.56 3.49
N ARG A 150 -43.51 21.02 2.30
CA ARG A 150 -44.38 21.18 1.12
C ARG A 150 -45.75 20.59 1.33
N ASP A 151 -45.83 19.38 1.89
CA ASP A 151 -47.11 18.73 2.17
C ASP A 151 -47.88 19.48 3.27
N ALA A 152 -47.21 19.93 4.32
CA ALA A 152 -47.82 20.77 5.34
C ALA A 152 -48.37 22.09 4.76
N MET A 153 -47.64 22.73 3.84
CA MET A 153 -48.08 23.94 3.16
C MET A 153 -49.30 23.70 2.27
N ARG A 154 -49.31 22.59 1.51
CA ARG A 154 -50.48 22.16 0.71
C ARG A 154 -51.70 21.92 1.58
N GLN A 155 -51.54 21.22 2.70
CA GLN A 155 -52.62 20.94 3.63
C GLN A 155 -53.23 22.23 4.16
N ARG A 156 -52.39 23.17 4.62
CA ARG A 156 -52.83 24.50 5.09
C ARG A 156 -53.57 25.30 4.01
N MET A 157 -53.08 25.29 2.77
CA MET A 157 -53.77 25.95 1.65
C MET A 157 -55.14 25.33 1.37
N ARG A 158 -55.25 24.00 1.40
CA ARG A 158 -56.53 23.30 1.23
C ARG A 158 -57.53 23.68 2.33
N ASP A 159 -57.10 23.63 3.58
CA ASP A 159 -57.94 24.00 4.72
C ASP A 159 -58.48 25.43 4.57
N MET A 160 -57.62 26.41 4.27
CA MET A 160 -58.02 27.81 4.07
C MET A 160 -59.04 27.99 2.94
N LEU A 161 -58.89 27.28 1.83
CA LEU A 161 -59.82 27.33 0.70
C LEU A 161 -61.19 26.72 1.07
N LEU A 162 -61.20 25.61 1.81
CA LEU A 162 -62.43 24.96 2.27
C LEU A 162 -63.15 25.77 3.35
N THR A 163 -62.42 26.41 4.27
CA THR A 163 -63.04 27.26 5.30
C THR A 163 -63.67 28.51 4.69
N ARG A 164 -63.07 29.07 3.62
CA ARG A 164 -63.60 30.23 2.90
C ARG A 164 -64.83 29.90 2.03
N ALA A 165 -64.98 28.65 1.59
CA ALA A 165 -66.13 28.20 0.81
C ALA A 165 -67.36 27.84 1.66
N ALA A 166 -67.22 27.78 2.98
CA ALA A 166 -68.28 27.44 3.93
C ALA A 166 -68.96 28.67 4.59
N VAL A 167 -68.67 29.88 4.10
CA VAL A 167 -69.28 31.16 4.54
C VAL A 167 -70.14 31.72 3.41
#